data_AF-A0A6L3EZH9-F1
#
_entry.id   AF-A0A6L3EZH9-F1
#
_cell.length_a   1.000
_cell.length_b   1.000
_cell.length_c   1.000
_cell.angle_alpha   90.00
_cell.angle_beta   90.00
_cell.angle_gamma   90.00
#
_symmetry.space_group_name_H-M   'P 1'
#
loop_
_entity.id
_entity.type
_entity.pdbx_description
1 polymer ?
#
loop_
_entity_poly.entity_id
_entity_poly.type
_entity_poly.pdbx_seq_one_letter_code
_entity_poly.pdbx_strand_id
1 'polypeptide(L)'
;MIKIQCACGKRFNVPEKFRGKQGNCPNCSTIIIIPLADDKIPNLGATKKRARRFEAQDLFDHVIDAVVGISNDGHLYGSGVLIDKGGVIATNRHVVGTAQKVKVQLNNGDEHIGEVIRSYQDI
;
A
#
# COMPACT_ATOMS: atom_id res chain seq x y z
N MET A 1 8.58 -1.24 34.25
CA MET A 1 9.55 -2.22 33.67
C MET A 1 9.03 -2.71 32.33
N ILE A 2 9.91 -2.94 31.33
CA ILE A 2 9.53 -3.31 29.96
C ILE A 2 9.88 -4.78 29.72
N LYS A 3 8.90 -5.59 29.29
CA LYS A 3 9.11 -6.99 28.90
C LYS A 3 9.55 -7.03 27.44
N ILE A 4 10.72 -7.61 27.16
CA ILE A 4 11.25 -7.75 25.81
C ILE A 4 11.54 -9.22 25.53
N GLN A 5 11.20 -9.65 24.32
CA GLN A 5 11.57 -10.96 23.80
C GLN A 5 12.59 -10.78 22.68
N CYS A 6 13.74 -11.42 22.80
CA CYS A 6 14.73 -11.47 21.73
C CYS A 6 14.34 -12.54 20.69
N ALA A 7 14.83 -12.39 19.45
CA ALA A 7 14.68 -13.39 18.39
C ALA A 7 15.25 -14.77 18.78
N CYS A 8 16.22 -14.81 19.70
CA CYS A 8 16.73 -16.08 20.25
C CYS A 8 15.76 -16.78 21.21
N GLY A 9 14.55 -16.24 21.40
CA GLY A 9 13.50 -16.80 22.26
C GLY A 9 13.54 -16.37 23.73
N LYS A 10 14.63 -15.72 24.20
CA LYS A 10 14.75 -15.32 25.60
C LYS A 10 13.92 -14.08 25.91
N ARG A 11 13.20 -14.13 27.04
CA ARG A 11 12.39 -13.04 27.58
C ARG A 11 13.07 -12.43 28.79
N PHE A 12 13.16 -11.12 28.87
CA PHE A 12 13.75 -10.42 30.01
C PHE A 12 13.12 -9.04 30.22
N ASN A 13 13.35 -8.50 31.41
CA ASN A 13 12.81 -7.22 31.84
C ASN A 13 13.90 -6.15 31.76
N VAL A 14 13.58 -5.02 31.14
CA VAL A 14 14.47 -3.87 31.05
C VAL A 14 13.89 -2.68 31.81
N PRO A 15 14.70 -1.95 32.60
CA PRO A 15 14.27 -0.70 33.22
C PRO A 15 13.84 0.35 32.20
N GLU A 16 12.87 1.18 32.55
CA GLU A 16 12.27 2.16 31.63
C GLU A 16 13.24 3.24 31.17
N LYS A 17 14.29 3.51 31.94
CA LYS A 17 15.38 4.44 31.57
C LYS A 17 16.12 4.06 30.28
N PHE A 18 15.95 2.83 29.80
CA PHE A 18 16.55 2.36 28.56
C PHE A 18 15.58 2.36 27.36
N ARG A 19 14.36 2.92 27.50
CA ARG A 19 13.45 3.14 26.35
C ARG A 19 14.16 3.84 25.19
N GLY A 20 13.92 3.36 23.97
CA GLY A 20 14.51 3.90 22.74
C GLY A 20 16.00 3.67 22.56
N LYS A 21 16.66 3.01 23.52
CA LYS A 21 18.08 2.69 23.40
C LYS A 21 18.26 1.29 22.83
N GLN A 22 19.41 1.10 22.20
CA GLN A 22 19.89 -0.21 21.78
C GLN A 22 20.62 -0.89 22.94
N GLY A 23 20.45 -2.19 23.07
CA GLY A 23 21.16 -3.00 24.05
C GLY A 23 21.39 -4.41 23.56
N ASN A 24 22.32 -5.13 24.20
CA ASN A 24 22.64 -6.50 23.79
C ASN A 24 21.75 -7.48 24.55
N CYS A 25 21.28 -8.51 23.87
CA CYS A 25 20.61 -9.64 24.51
C CYS A 25 21.60 -10.40 25.42
N PRO A 26 21.28 -10.69 26.69
CA PRO A 26 22.17 -11.42 27.61
C PRO A 26 22.37 -12.91 27.26
N ASN A 27 21.78 -13.40 26.16
CA ASN A 27 21.87 -14.81 25.75
C ASN A 27 22.66 -15.02 24.46
N CYS A 28 22.38 -14.20 23.45
CA CYS A 28 22.93 -14.35 22.10
C CYS A 28 23.75 -13.14 21.67
N SER A 29 23.89 -12.12 22.52
CA SER A 29 24.61 -10.88 22.25
C SER A 29 24.10 -10.06 21.06
N THR A 30 22.98 -10.45 20.44
CA THR A 30 22.34 -9.69 19.37
C THR A 30 21.85 -8.35 19.89
N ILE A 31 22.03 -7.31 19.07
CA ILE A 31 21.54 -5.96 19.35
C ILE A 31 20.01 -5.96 19.24
N ILE A 32 19.35 -5.57 20.32
CA ILE A 32 17.91 -5.39 20.41
C ILE A 32 17.57 -3.92 20.64
N ILE A 33 16.46 -3.46 20.07
CA ILE A 33 15.95 -2.10 20.24
C ILE A 33 14.85 -2.13 21.30
N ILE A 34 14.96 -1.29 22.32
CA ILE A 34 13.95 -1.19 23.37
C ILE A 34 12.87 -0.20 22.91
N PRO A 35 11.59 -0.61 22.77
CA PRO A 35 10.54 0.24 22.22
C PRO A 35 10.27 1.49 23.09
N LEU A 36 10.02 2.62 22.44
CA LEU A 36 9.77 3.94 23.03
C LEU A 36 8.34 4.07 23.57
N ALA A 37 7.90 3.18 24.46
CA ALA A 37 6.54 3.14 25.04
C ALA A 37 5.42 2.90 24.01
N ASP A 38 4.48 2.02 24.40
CA ASP A 38 3.23 1.68 23.72
C ASP A 38 3.16 2.12 22.26
N ASP A 39 3.78 1.31 21.40
CA ASP A 39 3.06 0.85 20.23
C ASP A 39 1.78 0.16 20.76
N LYS A 40 0.81 0.97 21.21
CA LYS A 40 -0.47 0.89 20.54
C LYS A 40 -0.09 1.04 19.07
N ILE A 41 0.27 -0.08 18.42
CA ILE A 41 -0.30 -0.40 17.11
C ILE A 41 -1.71 0.12 17.30
N PRO A 42 -2.12 1.21 16.63
CA PRO A 42 -3.46 1.70 16.81
C PRO A 42 -4.28 0.44 16.67
N ASN A 43 -4.88 0.00 17.78
CA ASN A 43 -5.85 -1.04 17.72
C ASN A 43 -6.75 -0.42 16.67
N LEU A 44 -6.83 -1.04 15.48
CA LEU A 44 -7.87 -0.80 14.51
C LEU A 44 -9.14 -1.27 15.21
N GLY A 45 -9.41 -0.64 16.36
CA GLY A 45 -10.53 -0.78 17.22
C GLY A 45 -11.57 -0.19 16.35
N ALA A 46 -12.23 -1.09 15.62
CA ALA A 46 -13.54 -0.97 15.06
C ALA A 46 -13.98 0.48 15.09
N THR A 47 -13.45 1.30 14.18
CA THR A 47 -14.20 2.45 13.76
C THR A 47 -15.43 1.81 13.14
N LYS A 48 -16.51 1.77 13.93
CA LYS A 48 -17.85 1.41 13.46
C LYS A 48 -18.33 2.49 12.47
N LYS A 49 -17.54 2.85 11.46
CA LYS A 49 -18.14 3.04 10.15
C LYS A 49 -18.49 1.63 9.75
N ARG A 50 -19.78 1.27 9.88
CA ARG A 50 -20.29 0.07 9.18
C ARG A 50 -19.67 0.13 7.80
N ALA A 51 -18.85 -0.85 7.44
CA ALA A 51 -18.43 -1.00 6.05
C ALA A 51 -19.75 -0.90 5.27
N ARG A 52 -19.88 0.16 4.46
CA ARG A 52 -21.08 0.34 3.64
C ARG A 52 -21.11 -0.91 2.79
N ARG A 53 -22.03 -1.82 3.09
CA ARG A 53 -22.29 -2.95 2.22
C ARG A 53 -22.90 -2.32 0.98
N PHE A 54 -22.12 -2.26 -0.07
CA PHE A 54 -22.64 -1.95 -1.39
C PHE A 54 -23.19 -3.26 -1.96
N GLU A 55 -24.37 -3.19 -2.56
CA GLU A 55 -24.75 -4.21 -3.54
C GLU A 55 -23.81 -4.08 -4.75
N ALA A 56 -23.61 -5.16 -5.50
CA ALA A 56 -22.64 -5.17 -6.59
C ALA A 56 -22.90 -4.05 -7.62
N GLN A 57 -24.18 -3.77 -7.90
CA GLN A 57 -24.59 -2.69 -8.81
C GLN A 57 -24.26 -1.31 -8.23
N ASP A 58 -24.58 -1.06 -6.96
CA ASP A 58 -24.29 0.22 -6.31
C ASP A 58 -22.78 0.50 -6.28
N LEU A 59 -21.96 -0.54 -6.07
CA LEU A 59 -20.52 -0.41 -6.12
C LEU A 59 -20.05 -0.08 -7.53
N PHE A 60 -20.56 -0.79 -8.53
CA PHE A 60 -20.23 -0.56 -9.93
C PHE A 60 -20.54 0.88 -10.33
N ASP A 61 -21.78 1.34 -10.10
CA ASP A 61 -22.22 2.70 -10.42
C ASP A 61 -21.39 3.76 -9.68
N HIS A 62 -20.90 3.44 -8.48
CA HIS A 62 -20.07 4.35 -7.70
C HIS A 62 -18.62 4.46 -8.18
N VAL A 63 -18.07 3.43 -8.82
CA VAL A 63 -16.63 3.36 -9.16
C VAL A 63 -16.34 3.37 -10.65
N ILE A 64 -17.34 3.18 -11.51
CA ILE A 64 -17.13 2.97 -12.95
C ILE A 64 -16.35 4.13 -13.61
N ASP A 65 -16.61 5.38 -13.20
CA ASP A 65 -15.91 6.56 -13.73
C ASP A 65 -14.43 6.65 -13.31
N ALA A 66 -14.01 5.90 -12.30
CA ALA A 66 -12.61 5.82 -11.87
C ALA A 66 -11.82 4.77 -12.66
N VAL A 67 -12.48 3.87 -13.41
CA VAL A 67 -11.82 2.83 -14.21
C VAL A 67 -11.55 3.37 -15.61
N VAL A 68 -10.34 3.13 -16.13
CA VAL A 68 -9.91 3.60 -17.45
C VAL A 68 -9.43 2.44 -18.31
N GLY A 69 -9.60 2.56 -19.63
CA GLY A 69 -8.96 1.68 -20.61
C GLY A 69 -7.53 2.14 -20.91
N ILE A 70 -6.60 1.19 -21.06
CA ILE A 70 -5.20 1.47 -21.42
C ILE A 70 -4.85 0.70 -22.69
N SER A 71 -4.29 1.43 -23.65
CA SER A 71 -3.86 0.89 -24.95
C SER A 71 -2.49 1.43 -25.35
N ASN A 72 -1.79 0.64 -26.16
CA ASN A 72 -0.53 1.01 -26.77
C ASN A 72 -0.61 0.73 -28.27
N ASP A 73 -0.22 1.68 -29.11
CA ASP A 73 -0.26 1.57 -30.58
C ASP A 73 -1.60 1.05 -31.15
N GLY A 74 -2.73 1.42 -30.54
CA GLY A 74 -4.07 1.02 -31.00
C GLY A 74 -4.53 -0.37 -30.55
N HIS A 75 -3.71 -1.12 -29.81
CA HIS A 75 -4.11 -2.37 -29.18
C HIS A 75 -4.47 -2.14 -27.70
N LEU A 76 -5.68 -2.54 -27.28
CA LEU A 76 -6.12 -2.45 -25.89
C LEU A 76 -5.42 -3.56 -25.08
N TYR A 77 -4.65 -3.18 -24.06
CA TYR A 77 -3.84 -4.13 -23.27
C TYR A 77 -4.37 -4.33 -21.85
N GLY A 78 -5.25 -3.46 -21.37
CA GLY A 78 -5.87 -3.65 -20.06
C GLY A 78 -6.59 -2.42 -19.54
N SER A 79 -6.67 -2.35 -18.22
CA SER A 79 -7.34 -1.28 -17.49
C SER A 79 -6.42 -0.63 -16.46
N GLY A 80 -6.80 0.55 -16.03
CA GLY A 80 -6.23 1.22 -14.88
C GLY A 80 -7.31 1.81 -13.99
N VAL A 81 -6.90 2.35 -12.85
CA VAL A 81 -7.78 3.04 -11.91
C VAL A 81 -7.19 4.41 -11.59
N LEU A 82 -8.01 5.46 -11.67
CA LEU A 82 -7.68 6.81 -11.19
C LEU A 82 -7.53 6.80 -9.67
N ILE A 83 -6.37 7.21 -9.16
CA ILE A 83 -6.07 7.21 -7.73
C ILE A 83 -6.10 8.60 -7.10
N ASP A 84 -6.12 9.66 -7.91
CA ASP A 84 -6.29 11.03 -7.46
C ASP A 84 -6.99 11.93 -8.49
N LYS A 85 -7.30 13.17 -8.08
CA LYS A 85 -7.93 14.19 -8.93
C LYS A 85 -6.96 14.87 -9.91
N GLY A 86 -5.66 14.61 -9.79
CA GLY A 86 -4.63 15.11 -10.69
C GLY A 86 -4.45 14.26 -11.94
N GLY A 87 -5.17 13.13 -12.05
CA GLY A 87 -5.13 12.23 -13.19
C GLY A 87 -4.07 11.13 -13.06
N VAL A 88 -3.57 10.85 -11.85
CA VAL A 88 -2.67 9.71 -11.66
C VAL A 88 -3.45 8.40 -11.74
N ILE A 89 -2.92 7.45 -12.50
CA ILE A 89 -3.53 6.15 -12.77
C ILE A 89 -2.61 5.04 -12.25
N ALA A 90 -3.20 4.06 -11.57
CA ALA A 90 -2.53 2.81 -11.22
C ALA A 90 -2.94 1.70 -12.21
N THR A 91 -1.96 0.92 -12.66
CA THR A 91 -2.15 -0.28 -13.49
C THR A 91 -0.99 -1.25 -13.28
N ASN A 92 -1.08 -2.42 -13.88
CA ASN A 92 -0.02 -3.43 -13.83
C ASN A 92 1.13 -3.04 -14.77
N ARG A 93 2.36 -3.48 -14.43
CA ARG A 93 3.52 -3.22 -15.29
C ARG A 93 3.40 -3.87 -16.66
N HIS A 94 2.89 -5.10 -16.76
CA HIS A 94 2.77 -5.76 -18.07
C HIS A 94 1.79 -5.05 -19.03
N VAL A 95 0.87 -4.22 -18.52
CA VAL A 95 -0.05 -3.42 -19.35
C VAL A 95 0.71 -2.29 -20.06
N VAL A 96 1.65 -1.65 -19.36
CA VAL A 96 2.47 -0.56 -19.92
C VAL A 96 3.76 -1.07 -20.56
N GLY A 97 4.22 -2.27 -20.21
CA GLY A 97 5.44 -2.87 -20.73
C GLY A 97 6.67 -1.97 -20.51
N THR A 98 7.34 -1.62 -21.61
CA THR A 98 8.47 -0.67 -21.65
C THR A 98 8.08 0.70 -22.21
N ALA A 99 6.78 0.94 -22.44
CA ALA A 99 6.31 2.19 -23.01
C ALA A 99 6.54 3.35 -22.03
N GLN A 100 6.96 4.50 -22.56
CA GLN A 100 7.03 5.74 -21.78
C GLN A 100 5.70 6.50 -21.78
N LYS A 101 4.87 6.23 -22.79
CA LYS A 101 3.56 6.84 -22.97
C LYS A 101 2.55 5.78 -23.38
N VAL A 102 1.31 5.94 -22.94
CA VAL A 102 0.19 5.07 -23.29
C VAL A 102 -1.02 5.92 -23.61
N LYS A 103 -1.93 5.37 -24.42
CA LYS A 103 -3.24 5.99 -24.63
C LYS A 103 -4.19 5.49 -23.54
N VAL A 104 -4.85 6.43 -22.88
CA VAL A 104 -5.84 6.21 -21.83
C VAL A 104 -7.20 6.62 -22.35
N GLN A 105 -8.20 5.75 -22.17
CA GLN A 105 -9.60 6.05 -22.50
C GLN A 105 -10.43 6.11 -21.20
N LEU A 106 -11.15 7.21 -21.01
CA LEU A 106 -12.08 7.38 -19.88
C LEU A 106 -13.43 6.72 -20.19
N ASN A 107 -14.27 6.50 -19.16
CA ASN A 107 -15.59 5.87 -19.31
C ASN A 107 -16.54 6.65 -20.25
N ASN A 108 -16.36 7.97 -20.36
CA ASN A 108 -17.14 8.80 -21.29
C ASN A 108 -16.66 8.71 -22.76
N GLY A 109 -15.61 7.94 -23.04
CA GLY A 109 -15.01 7.76 -24.36
C GLY A 109 -13.85 8.70 -24.68
N ASP A 110 -13.56 9.68 -23.82
CA ASP A 110 -12.46 10.63 -24.04
C ASP A 110 -11.10 9.92 -24.01
N GLU A 111 -10.21 10.30 -24.92
CA GLU A 111 -8.86 9.74 -25.01
C GLU A 111 -7.79 10.77 -24.62
N HIS A 112 -6.82 10.31 -23.83
CA HIS A 112 -5.68 11.11 -23.38
C HIS A 112 -4.38 10.32 -23.56
N ILE A 113 -3.25 11.03 -23.70
CA ILE A 113 -1.93 10.42 -23.63
C ILE A 113 -1.41 10.54 -22.20
N GLY A 114 -1.21 9.41 -21.54
CA GLY A 114 -0.60 9.31 -20.21
C GLY A 114 0.90 9.07 -20.30
N GLU A 115 1.67 9.64 -19.37
CA GLU A 115 3.10 9.36 -19.18
C GLU A 115 3.30 8.33 -18.05
N VAL A 116 4.21 7.39 -18.26
CA VAL A 116 4.56 6.40 -17.23
C VAL A 116 5.48 7.05 -16.19
N ILE A 117 4.89 7.47 -15.06
CA ILE A 117 5.62 8.14 -13.98
C ILE A 117 6.61 7.19 -13.29
N ARG A 118 6.18 5.95 -12.98
CA ARG A 118 6.99 4.89 -12.35
C ARG A 118 6.46 3.51 -12.74
N SER A 119 7.35 2.53 -12.78
CA SER A 119 7.02 1.12 -13.02
C SER A 119 7.94 0.21 -12.21
N TYR A 120 7.38 -0.78 -11.53
CA TYR A 120 8.09 -1.75 -10.68
C TYR A 120 7.96 -3.15 -11.28
N GLN A 121 8.98 -4.00 -11.16
CA GLN A 121 8.92 -5.37 -11.72
C GLN A 121 7.75 -6.14 -11.10
N ASP A 122 7.08 -6.94 -11.94
CA ASP A 122 6.13 -7.94 -11.45
C ASP A 122 6.90 -8.93 -10.57
N ILE A 123 6.30 -9.34 -9.44
CA ILE A 123 6.87 -10.30 -8.47
C ILE A 123 6.57 -11.72 -8.94
#